data_AF-A0A231RKE4-F1
#
_entry.id   AF-A0A231RKE4-F1
#
_cell.length_a   1.000
_cell.length_b   1.000
_cell.length_c   1.000
_cell.angle_alpha   90.00
_cell.angle_beta   90.00
_cell.angle_gamma   90.00
#
_symmetry.space_group_name_H-M   'P 1'
#
loop_
_entity.id
_entity.type
_entity.pdbx_description
1 polymer ?
#
loop_
_entity_poly.entity_id
_entity_poly.type
_entity_poly.pdbx_seq_one_letter_code
_entity_poly.pdbx_strand_id
1 'polypeptide(L)'
;MAFRYPLQKIVDLKGSEKSMAEWEYAASLGQLRTEEERLRKLYEERRGLEEDMLSTAKRPTPLTELMATERYIQVVDERIRRQHEGVRSAEDQVRKRQGHLTDKMVDEKVWLNARDRALERFRHDRLAKEQNELDEIAIVRAASSSRR
;
A
#
# COMPACT_ATOMS: atom_id res chain seq x y z
N MET A 1 18.56 -32.59 -11.89
CA MET A 1 17.38 -32.43 -11.01
C MET A 1 16.98 -30.96 -10.94
N ALA A 2 15.68 -30.64 -10.93
CA ALA A 2 15.19 -29.26 -10.79
C ALA A 2 15.21 -28.80 -9.32
N PHE A 3 15.46 -27.51 -9.08
CA PHE A 3 15.44 -26.93 -7.74
C PHE A 3 14.01 -26.94 -7.18
N ARG A 4 13.85 -27.41 -5.93
CA ARG A 4 12.59 -27.35 -5.18
C ARG A 4 12.85 -26.69 -3.85
N TYR A 5 12.26 -25.52 -3.64
CA TYR A 5 12.41 -24.80 -2.37
C TYR A 5 11.41 -25.34 -1.34
N PRO A 6 11.87 -25.85 -0.17
CA PRO A 6 10.97 -26.45 0.83
C PRO A 6 9.92 -25.49 1.38
N LEU A 7 10.24 -24.19 1.43
CA LEU A 7 9.40 -23.16 2.01
C LEU A 7 8.66 -22.31 0.95
N GLN A 8 8.50 -22.84 -0.27
CA GLN A 8 7.82 -22.10 -1.36
C GLN A 8 6.42 -21.63 -0.97
N LYS A 9 5.64 -22.45 -0.26
CA LYS A 9 4.31 -22.08 0.23
C LYS A 9 4.33 -20.86 1.16
N ILE A 10 5.40 -20.68 1.95
CA ILE A 10 5.55 -19.52 2.84
C ILE A 10 5.85 -18.27 2.02
N VAL A 11 6.70 -18.39 0.99
CA VAL A 11 6.97 -17.28 0.05
C VAL A 11 5.68 -16.84 -0.63
N ASP A 12 4.87 -17.78 -1.11
CA ASP A 12 3.60 -17.49 -1.78
C ASP A 12 2.60 -16.82 -0.83
N LEU A 13 2.51 -17.31 0.42
CA LEU A 13 1.70 -16.68 1.47
C LEU A 13 2.15 -15.24 1.77
N LYS A 14 3.46 -14.99 1.78
CA LYS A 14 3.98 -13.65 2.05
C LYS A 14 3.71 -12.68 0.90
N GLY A 15 3.74 -13.18 -0.34
CA GLY A 15 3.28 -12.42 -1.50
C GLY A 15 1.79 -12.07 -1.41
N SER A 16 0.93 -13.01 -1.02
CA SER A 16 -0.51 -12.74 -0.89
C SER A 16 -0.84 -11.79 0.27
N GLU A 17 -0.15 -11.89 1.40
CA GLU A 17 -0.27 -10.94 2.52
C GLU A 17 0.08 -9.50 2.08
N LYS A 18 1.13 -9.33 1.29
CA LYS A 18 1.48 -8.01 0.73
C LYS A 18 0.39 -7.51 -0.21
N SER A 19 -0.07 -8.34 -1.16
CA SER A 19 -1.14 -7.92 -2.07
C SER A 19 -2.40 -7.49 -1.30
N MET A 20 -2.75 -8.20 -0.24
CA MET A 20 -3.85 -7.80 0.65
C MET A 20 -3.61 -6.44 1.28
N ALA A 21 -2.41 -6.18 1.80
CA ALA A 21 -2.04 -4.88 2.36
C ALA A 21 -2.08 -3.75 1.31
N GLU A 22 -1.70 -4.02 0.05
CA GLU A 22 -1.82 -3.06 -1.06
C GLU A 22 -3.28 -2.69 -1.33
N TRP A 23 -4.19 -3.68 -1.34
CA TRP A 23 -5.63 -3.46 -1.47
C TRP A 23 -6.19 -2.61 -0.33
N GLU A 24 -5.83 -2.92 0.91
CA GLU A 24 -6.26 -2.13 2.08
C GLU A 24 -5.76 -0.68 2.02
N TYR A 25 -4.51 -0.48 1.60
CA TYR A 25 -3.95 0.85 1.43
C TYR A 25 -4.69 1.63 0.33
N ALA A 26 -4.92 1.02 -0.83
CA ALA A 26 -5.69 1.63 -1.91
C ALA A 26 -7.12 1.98 -1.47
N ALA A 27 -7.78 1.11 -0.71
CA ALA A 27 -9.11 1.37 -0.17
C ALA A 27 -9.11 2.58 0.80
N SER A 28 -8.10 2.69 1.66
CA SER A 28 -7.97 3.83 2.58
C SER A 28 -7.76 5.16 1.86
N LEU A 29 -7.01 5.17 0.74
CA LEU A 29 -6.87 6.36 -0.11
C LEU A 29 -8.20 6.76 -0.77
N GLY A 30 -9.00 5.78 -1.18
CA GLY A 30 -10.35 6.04 -1.69
C GLY A 30 -11.27 6.67 -0.65
N GLN A 31 -11.20 6.22 0.60
CA GLN A 31 -11.93 6.83 1.71
C GLN A 31 -11.47 8.27 1.98
N LEU A 32 -10.16 8.52 2.04
CA LEU A 32 -9.62 9.87 2.22
C LEU A 32 -10.14 10.83 1.14
N ARG A 33 -10.05 10.44 -0.14
CA ARG A 33 -10.57 11.24 -1.26
C ARG A 33 -12.06 11.54 -1.13
N THR A 34 -12.83 10.59 -0.63
CA THR A 34 -14.28 10.76 -0.41
C THR A 34 -14.55 11.79 0.69
N GLU A 35 -13.79 11.78 1.79
CA GLU A 35 -13.93 12.76 2.86
C GLU A 35 -13.45 14.16 2.44
N GLU A 36 -12.38 14.24 1.64
CA GLU A 36 -11.89 15.50 1.05
C GLU A 36 -12.92 16.12 0.08
N GLU A 37 -13.55 15.29 -0.76
CA GLU A 37 -14.59 15.74 -1.69
C GLU A 37 -15.83 16.25 -0.94
N ARG A 38 -16.23 15.56 0.14
CA ARG A 38 -17.32 16.05 1.01
C ARG A 38 -16.98 17.40 1.64
N LEU A 39 -15.76 17.56 2.12
CA LEU A 39 -15.29 18.82 2.69
C LEU A 39 -15.32 19.94 1.65
N ARG A 40 -14.84 19.66 0.44
CA ARG A 40 -14.87 20.60 -0.69
C ARG A 40 -16.30 21.06 -0.99
N LYS A 41 -17.26 20.13 -1.08
CA LYS A 41 -18.67 20.46 -1.32
C LYS A 41 -19.26 21.37 -0.25
N LEU A 42 -18.92 21.16 1.03
CA LEU A 42 -19.36 22.05 2.11
C LEU A 42 -18.79 23.47 1.96
N TYR A 43 -17.54 23.61 1.52
CA TYR A 43 -16.96 24.92 1.23
C TYR A 43 -17.61 25.62 0.03
N GLU A 44 -17.93 24.86 -1.01
CA GLU A 44 -18.67 25.37 -2.17
C GLU A 44 -20.08 25.82 -1.78
N GLU A 45 -20.81 25.03 -0.96
CA GLU A 45 -22.10 25.40 -0.39
C GLU A 45 -22.00 26.69 0.45
N ARG A 46 -21.03 26.75 1.37
CA ARG A 46 -20.79 27.95 2.20
C ARG A 46 -20.56 29.20 1.35
N ARG A 47 -19.75 29.09 0.30
CA ARG A 47 -19.47 30.21 -0.61
C ARG A 47 -20.75 30.66 -1.34
N GLY A 48 -21.56 29.71 -1.83
CA GLY A 48 -22.84 30.03 -2.46
C GLY A 48 -23.77 30.80 -1.52
N LEU A 49 -23.86 30.40 -0.25
CA LEU A 49 -24.65 31.10 0.76
C LEU A 49 -24.13 32.52 1.04
N GLU A 50 -22.82 32.72 1.08
CA GLU A 50 -22.21 34.04 1.26
C GLU A 50 -22.53 34.96 0.07
N GLU A 51 -22.43 34.44 -1.16
CA GLU A 51 -22.78 35.16 -2.39
C GLU A 51 -24.27 35.53 -2.43
N ASP A 52 -25.16 34.59 -2.07
CA ASP A 52 -26.60 34.79 -1.97
C ASP A 52 -26.95 35.85 -0.92
N MET A 53 -26.30 35.81 0.24
CA MET A 53 -26.47 36.80 1.30
C MET A 53 -26.05 38.20 0.84
N LEU A 54 -24.90 38.32 0.16
CA LEU A 54 -24.41 39.56 -0.43
C LEU A 54 -25.37 40.10 -1.52
N SER A 55 -25.97 39.21 -2.31
CA SER A 55 -26.91 39.60 -3.35
C SER A 55 -28.24 40.11 -2.76
N THR A 56 -28.71 39.43 -1.71
CA THR A 56 -29.95 39.73 -1.01
C THR A 56 -29.83 41.05 -0.25
N ALA A 57 -28.70 41.30 0.42
CA ALA A 57 -28.44 42.55 1.13
C ALA A 57 -28.42 43.82 0.24
N LYS A 58 -28.28 43.68 -1.09
CA LYS A 58 -28.36 44.81 -2.04
C LYS A 58 -29.78 45.25 -2.37
N ARG A 59 -30.79 44.52 -1.89
CA ARG A 59 -32.22 44.81 -2.14
C ARG A 59 -32.92 45.11 -0.81
N PRO A 60 -34.11 45.74 -0.84
CA PRO A 60 -34.95 45.86 0.35
C PRO A 60 -35.39 44.46 0.79
N THR A 61 -34.73 43.92 1.81
CA THR A 61 -34.98 42.55 2.32
C THR A 61 -35.33 42.60 3.80
N PRO A 62 -36.32 41.79 4.25
CA PRO A 62 -36.60 41.60 5.66
C PRO A 62 -35.36 41.11 6.43
N LEU A 63 -35.10 41.70 7.60
CA LEU A 63 -34.03 41.28 8.51
C LEU A 63 -34.12 39.78 8.86
N THR A 64 -35.32 39.23 8.95
CA THR A 64 -35.57 37.81 9.22
C THR A 64 -34.94 36.87 8.20
N GLU A 65 -34.91 37.26 6.92
CA GLU A 65 -34.30 36.46 5.86
C GLU A 65 -32.77 36.46 5.99
N LEU A 66 -32.17 37.63 6.25
CA LEU A 66 -30.72 37.75 6.47
C LEU A 66 -30.28 36.93 7.70
N MET A 67 -31.02 37.01 8.79
CA MET A 67 -30.75 36.21 10.00
C MET A 67 -30.90 34.70 9.76
N ALA A 68 -31.82 34.28 8.88
CA ALA A 68 -32.00 32.87 8.55
C ALA A 68 -30.78 32.33 7.76
N THR A 69 -30.31 33.09 6.76
CA THR A 69 -29.11 32.74 5.98
C THR A 69 -27.87 32.71 6.86
N GLU A 70 -27.68 33.70 7.75
CA GLU A 70 -26.56 33.73 8.69
C GLU A 70 -26.54 32.50 9.61
N ARG A 71 -27.69 32.11 10.18
CA ARG A 71 -27.80 30.87 10.98
C ARG A 71 -27.46 29.64 10.16
N TYR A 72 -27.87 29.57 8.91
CA TYR A 72 -27.56 28.44 8.05
C TYR A 72 -26.06 28.35 7.74
N ILE A 73 -25.39 29.50 7.49
CA ILE A 73 -23.93 29.56 7.36
C ILE A 73 -23.24 29.01 8.61
N GLN A 74 -23.70 29.36 9.82
CA GLN A 74 -23.15 28.83 11.07
C GLN A 74 -23.28 27.30 11.17
N VAL A 75 -24.40 26.73 10.71
CA VAL A 75 -24.59 25.27 10.65
C VAL A 75 -23.62 24.63 9.66
N VAL A 76 -23.41 25.24 8.49
CA VAL A 76 -22.44 24.75 7.50
C VAL A 76 -21.01 24.85 8.04
N ASP A 77 -20.65 25.93 8.73
CA ASP A 77 -19.35 26.08 9.38
C ASP A 77 -19.10 24.99 10.44
N GLU A 78 -20.12 24.63 11.22
CA GLU A 78 -20.00 23.52 12.17
C GLU A 78 -19.81 22.18 11.47
N ARG A 79 -20.54 21.94 10.36
CA ARG A 79 -20.37 20.74 9.53
C ARG A 79 -18.97 20.67 8.93
N ILE A 80 -18.42 21.79 8.45
CA ILE A 80 -17.06 21.88 7.94
C ILE A 80 -16.05 21.49 9.01
N ARG A 81 -16.19 22.00 10.25
CA ARG A 81 -15.29 21.64 11.36
C ARG A 81 -15.31 20.14 11.66
N ARG A 82 -16.51 19.54 11.72
CA ARG A 82 -16.66 18.09 11.92
C ARG A 82 -16.09 17.29 10.75
N GLN A 83 -16.30 17.75 9.52
CA GLN A 83 -15.78 17.09 8.32
C GLN A 83 -14.24 17.13 8.27
N HIS A 84 -13.62 18.21 8.75
CA HIS A 84 -12.15 18.28 8.93
C HIS A 84 -11.62 17.20 9.89
N GLU A 85 -12.34 16.90 10.97
CA GLU A 85 -11.98 15.78 11.85
C GLU A 85 -12.09 14.43 11.13
N GLY A 86 -13.11 14.26 10.29
CA GLY A 86 -13.26 13.09 9.42
C GLY A 86 -12.09 12.92 8.46
N VAL A 87 -11.67 14.00 7.78
CA VAL A 87 -10.49 13.99 6.89
C VAL A 87 -9.23 13.62 7.67
N ARG A 88 -8.97 14.24 8.83
CA ARG A 88 -7.80 13.91 9.67
C ARG A 88 -7.79 12.43 10.09
N SER A 89 -8.94 11.89 10.46
CA SER A 89 -9.06 10.46 10.82
C SER A 89 -8.77 9.56 9.62
N ALA A 90 -9.26 9.92 8.43
CA ALA A 90 -8.96 9.18 7.20
C ALA A 90 -7.47 9.25 6.82
N GLU A 91 -6.82 10.40 6.97
CA GLU A 91 -5.37 10.56 6.78
C GLU A 91 -4.57 9.67 7.75
N ASP A 92 -4.95 9.64 9.02
CA ASP A 92 -4.33 8.75 10.01
C ASP A 92 -4.49 7.29 9.62
N GLN A 93 -5.65 6.91 9.09
CA GLN A 93 -5.90 5.55 8.61
C GLN A 93 -5.04 5.21 7.40
N VAL A 94 -4.86 6.14 6.46
CA VAL A 94 -3.94 5.98 5.31
C VAL A 94 -2.51 5.78 5.80
N ARG A 95 -2.02 6.62 6.73
CA ARG A 95 -0.68 6.47 7.33
C ARG A 95 -0.49 5.10 7.97
N LYS A 96 -1.48 4.62 8.72
CA LYS A 96 -1.44 3.28 9.34
C LYS A 96 -1.36 2.17 8.29
N ARG A 97 -2.18 2.22 7.23
CA ARG A 97 -2.16 1.20 6.17
C ARG A 97 -0.87 1.25 5.35
N GLN A 98 -0.32 2.44 5.13
CA GLN A 98 0.99 2.61 4.49
C GLN A 98 2.11 1.95 5.30
N GLY A 99 2.11 2.16 6.63
CA GLY A 99 3.05 1.49 7.54
C GLY A 99 2.91 -0.03 7.46
N HIS A 100 1.67 -0.54 7.55
CA HIS A 100 1.41 -1.97 7.44
C HIS A 100 1.88 -2.58 6.12
N LEU A 101 1.63 -1.90 5.00
CA LEU A 101 2.12 -2.33 3.68
C LEU A 101 3.65 -2.38 3.65
N THR A 102 4.31 -1.37 4.22
CA THR A 102 5.78 -1.32 4.28
C THR A 102 6.34 -2.52 5.03
N ASP A 103 5.75 -2.87 6.18
CA ASP A 103 6.16 -4.05 6.95
C ASP A 103 5.98 -5.34 6.15
N LYS A 104 4.85 -5.51 5.45
CA LYS A 104 4.59 -6.68 4.60
C LYS A 104 5.54 -6.78 3.41
N MET A 105 5.93 -5.66 2.82
CA MET A 105 6.94 -5.63 1.75
C MET A 105 8.32 -6.07 2.25
N VAL A 106 8.70 -5.66 3.46
CA VAL A 106 9.96 -6.10 4.08
C VAL A 106 9.93 -7.59 4.36
N ASP A 107 8.84 -8.10 4.94
CA ASP A 107 8.64 -9.53 5.19
C ASP A 107 8.77 -10.34 3.89
N GLU A 108 8.01 -9.99 2.84
CA GLU A 108 8.09 -10.66 1.53
C GLU A 108 9.53 -10.68 1.00
N LYS A 109 10.22 -9.54 1.07
CA LYS A 109 11.60 -9.42 0.59
C LYS A 109 12.56 -10.34 1.35
N VAL A 110 12.41 -10.49 2.66
CA VAL A 110 13.22 -11.43 3.45
C VAL A 110 13.05 -12.87 2.95
N TRP A 111 11.81 -13.28 2.67
CA TRP A 111 11.51 -14.62 2.20
C TRP A 111 11.99 -14.88 0.77
N LEU A 112 11.87 -13.89 -0.12
CA LEU A 112 12.43 -13.96 -1.47
C LEU A 112 13.96 -14.09 -1.42
N ASN A 113 14.64 -13.26 -0.63
CA ASN A 113 16.09 -13.34 -0.44
C ASN A 113 16.53 -14.70 0.13
N ALA A 114 15.77 -15.27 1.06
CA ALA A 114 16.06 -16.59 1.62
C ALA A 114 15.95 -17.70 0.57
N ARG A 115 14.93 -17.63 -0.30
CA ARG A 115 14.76 -18.53 -1.44
C ARG A 115 15.93 -18.40 -2.42
N ASP A 116 16.31 -17.18 -2.76
CA ASP A 116 17.37 -16.94 -3.75
C ASP A 116 18.72 -17.45 -3.23
N ARG A 117 19.04 -17.23 -1.94
CA ARG A 117 20.22 -17.85 -1.31
C ARG A 117 20.19 -19.37 -1.31
N ALA A 118 19.01 -19.98 -1.13
CA ALA A 118 18.87 -21.43 -1.19
C ALA A 118 19.09 -21.97 -2.62
N LEU A 119 18.63 -21.23 -3.63
CA LEU A 119 18.88 -21.54 -5.03
C LEU A 119 20.37 -21.47 -5.38
N GLU A 120 21.06 -20.43 -4.93
CA GLU A 120 22.50 -20.28 -5.14
C GLU A 120 23.31 -21.42 -4.51
N ARG A 121 22.97 -21.81 -3.27
CA ARG A 121 23.59 -22.98 -2.63
C ARG A 121 23.35 -24.26 -3.42
N PHE A 122 22.12 -24.49 -3.87
CA PHE A 122 21.79 -25.66 -4.69
C PHE A 122 22.60 -25.71 -6.00
N ARG A 123 22.81 -24.56 -6.65
CA ARG A 123 23.64 -24.45 -7.86
C ARG A 123 25.10 -24.79 -7.55
N HIS A 124 25.65 -24.23 -6.48
CA HIS A 124 27.02 -24.52 -6.05
C HIS A 124 27.23 -26.01 -5.72
N ASP A 125 26.33 -26.61 -4.93
CA ASP A 125 26.42 -28.02 -4.55
C ASP A 125 26.32 -28.94 -5.78
N ARG A 126 25.49 -28.57 -6.76
CA ARG A 126 25.37 -29.32 -8.00
C ARG A 126 26.65 -29.23 -8.84
N LEU A 127 27.21 -28.04 -8.99
CA LEU A 127 28.46 -27.84 -9.72
C LEU A 127 29.63 -28.59 -9.05
N ALA A 128 29.71 -28.57 -7.71
CA ALA A 128 30.71 -29.32 -6.96
C ALA A 128 30.57 -30.83 -7.16
N LYS A 129 29.34 -31.37 -7.19
CA LYS A 129 29.10 -32.79 -7.51
C LYS A 129 29.52 -33.13 -8.94
N GLU A 130 29.13 -32.32 -9.91
CA GLU A 130 29.50 -32.52 -11.31
C GLU A 130 31.03 -32.49 -11.48
N GLN A 131 31.73 -31.59 -10.78
CA GLN A 131 33.19 -31.54 -10.77
C GLN A 131 33.82 -32.80 -10.14
N ASN A 132 33.34 -33.23 -8.97
CA ASN A 132 33.83 -34.44 -8.32
C ASN A 132 33.64 -35.69 -9.21
N GLU A 133 32.50 -35.82 -9.88
CA GLU A 133 32.23 -36.91 -10.82
C GLU A 133 33.22 -36.90 -12.00
N LEU A 134 33.55 -35.72 -12.54
CA LEU A 134 34.56 -35.58 -13.61
C LEU A 134 35.97 -35.96 -13.13
N ASP A 135 36.35 -35.53 -11.92
CA ASP A 135 37.64 -35.83 -11.32
C ASP A 135 37.79 -37.35 -11.06
N GLU A 136 36.75 -38.01 -10.56
CA GLU A 136 36.73 -39.48 -10.39
C GLU A 136 36.94 -40.21 -11.73
N ILE A 137 36.25 -39.78 -12.79
CA ILE A 137 36.42 -40.34 -14.14
C ILE A 137 37.85 -40.14 -14.63
N ALA A 138 38.45 -38.96 -14.40
CA ALA A 138 39.82 -38.68 -14.79
C ALA A 138 40.83 -39.58 -14.08
N ILE A 139 40.67 -39.79 -12.76
CA ILE A 139 41.51 -40.68 -11.95
C ILE A 139 41.42 -42.13 -12.47
N VAL A 140 40.21 -42.64 -12.69
CA VAL A 140 40.00 -44.01 -13.20
C VAL A 140 40.66 -44.18 -14.57
N ARG A 141 40.50 -43.22 -15.47
CA ARG A 141 41.14 -43.24 -16.79
C ARG A 141 42.66 -43.22 -16.68
N ALA A 142 43.23 -42.32 -15.89
CA ALA A 142 44.69 -42.25 -15.70
C ALA A 142 45.26 -43.57 -15.14
N ALA A 143 44.60 -44.15 -14.14
CA ALA A 143 44.98 -45.45 -13.57
C ALA A 143 44.90 -46.59 -14.59
N SER A 144 43.92 -46.56 -15.50
CA SER A 144 43.78 -47.56 -16.57
C SER A 144 44.85 -47.42 -17.68
N SER A 145 45.25 -46.19 -18.00
CA SER A 145 46.29 -45.90 -19.00
C SER A 145 47.70 -46.25 -18.52
N SER A 146 47.95 -46.19 -17.21
CA SER A 146 49.24 -46.54 -16.60
C SER A 146 49.45 -48.05 -16.39
N ARG A 147 48.44 -48.89 -16.64
CA ARG A 147 48.51 -50.36 -16.54
C ARG A 147 48.66 -51.07 -17.90
N ARG A 148 48.80 -50.31 -18.99
CA ARG A 148 49.21 -50.81 -20.31
C ARG A 148 50.66 -50.44 -20.56
#